data_AF-W1YGW5-F1
#
_entry.id   AF-W1YGW5-F1
#
_cell.length_a   1.000
_cell.length_b   1.000
_cell.length_c   1.000
_cell.angle_alpha   90.00
_cell.angle_beta   90.00
_cell.angle_gamma   90.00
#
_symmetry.space_group_name_H-M   'P 1'
#
loop_
_entity.id
_entity.type
_entity.pdbx_description
1 polymer ?
#
loop_
_entity_poly.entity_id
_entity_poly.type
_entity_poly.pdbx_seq_one_letter_code
_entity_poly.pdbx_strand_id
1 'polypeptide(L)' 'GPSWANSLFEDNAEYGYGMYIGVKKIRQQLVELAAKAVETATGELKDALEQWIEFANLGAATRQRSERL' A
#
# COMPACT_ATOMS: atom_id res chain seq x y z
N GLY A 1 -8.82 12.67 3.36
CA GLY A 1 -9.23 12.89 4.77
C GLY A 1 -9.31 11.56 5.48
N PRO A 2 -9.69 11.52 6.77
CA PRO A 2 -9.94 10.26 7.46
C PRO A 2 -11.14 9.55 6.87
N SER A 3 -11.01 8.24 6.59
CA SER A 3 -12.16 7.38 6.30
C SER A 3 -12.83 7.00 7.62
N TRP A 4 -14.16 7.04 7.66
CA TRP A 4 -14.93 6.75 8.87
C TRP A 4 -15.98 5.68 8.58
N ALA A 5 -16.11 4.72 9.49
CA ALA A 5 -17.18 3.73 9.49
C ALA A 5 -17.43 3.27 10.92
N ASN A 6 -18.65 2.86 11.22
CA ASN A 6 -19.07 2.32 12.50
C ASN A 6 -19.84 1.03 12.24
N SER A 7 -19.42 -0.06 12.88
CA SER A 7 -20.09 -1.36 12.81
C SER A 7 -21.16 -1.43 13.89
N LEU A 8 -20.90 -2.14 14.98
CA LEU A 8 -21.79 -2.28 16.13
C LEU A 8 -21.07 -1.86 17.41
N PHE A 9 -21.81 -1.83 18.52
CA PHE A 9 -21.27 -1.41 19.81
C PHE A 9 -20.26 -2.43 20.34
N GLU A 10 -20.52 -3.71 20.10
CA GLU A 10 -19.81 -4.86 20.65
C GLU A 10 -18.59 -5.33 19.83
N ASP A 11 -18.41 -4.86 18.59
CA ASP A 11 -17.43 -5.41 17.64
C ASP A 11 -16.41 -4.39 17.09
N ASN A 12 -16.31 -3.19 17.69
CA ASN A 12 -15.48 -2.12 17.14
C ASN A 12 -13.99 -2.49 17.00
N ALA A 13 -13.48 -3.36 17.89
CA ALA A 13 -12.10 -3.83 17.81
C ALA A 13 -11.91 -4.81 16.65
N GLU A 14 -12.78 -5.81 16.53
CA GLU A 14 -12.80 -6.79 15.45
C GLU A 14 -13.01 -6.13 14.09
N TYR A 15 -13.88 -5.13 14.03
CA TYR A 15 -14.15 -4.35 12.83
C TYR A 15 -12.92 -3.57 12.37
N GLY A 16 -12.27 -2.83 13.29
CA GLY A 16 -11.02 -2.12 12.99
C GLY A 16 -9.88 -3.08 12.62
N TYR A 17 -9.80 -4.24 13.25
CA TYR A 17 -8.83 -5.27 12.91
C TYR A 17 -9.08 -5.87 11.51
N GLY A 18 -10.34 -6.10 11.15
CA GLY A 18 -10.75 -6.51 9.81
C GLY A 18 -10.33 -5.50 8.75
N MET A 19 -10.52 -4.19 9.00
CA MET A 19 -10.02 -3.12 8.12
C MET A 19 -8.51 -3.18 7.95
N TYR A 20 -7.76 -3.36 9.04
CA TYR A 20 -6.31 -3.48 8.98
C TYR A 20 -5.85 -4.67 8.12
N ILE A 21 -6.49 -5.84 8.30
CA ILE A 21 -6.21 -7.02 7.46
C ILE A 21 -6.51 -6.73 5.99
N GLY A 22 -7.66 -6.09 5.70
CA GLY A 22 -8.03 -5.70 4.35
C GLY A 22 -7.01 -4.78 3.69
N VAL A 23 -6.59 -3.72 4.38
CA VAL A 23 -5.55 -2.79 3.90
C VAL A 23 -4.23 -3.52 3.70
N LYS A 24 -3.83 -4.39 4.64
CA LYS A 24 -2.61 -5.20 4.53
C LYS A 24 -2.62 -6.07 3.28
N LYS A 25 -3.74 -6.75 2.99
CA LYS A 25 -3.87 -7.60 1.79
C LYS A 25 -3.75 -6.80 0.49
N ILE A 26 -4.42 -5.65 0.42
CA ILE A 26 -4.35 -4.76 -0.75
C ILE A 26 -2.90 -4.27 -0.96
N ARG A 27 -2.19 -3.87 0.10
CA ARG A 27 -0.78 -3.44 0.01
C ARG A 27 0.13 -4.55 -0.48
N GLN A 28 -0.06 -5.78 0.02
CA GLN A 28 0.72 -6.95 -0.43
C GLN A 28 0.51 -7.22 -1.93
N GLN A 29 -0.75 -7.20 -2.38
CA GLN A 29 -1.06 -7.38 -3.81
C GLN A 29 -0.43 -6.28 -4.68
N LEU A 30 -0.38 -5.04 -4.19
CA LEU A 30 0.26 -3.95 -4.90
C LEU A 30 1.78 -4.13 -5.02
N VAL A 31 2.44 -4.63 -3.98
CA VAL A 31 3.87 -4.98 -4.03
C VAL A 31 4.12 -6.13 -5.01
N GLU A 32 3.30 -7.17 -5.00
CA GLU A 32 3.39 -8.27 -5.96
C GLU A 32 3.21 -7.78 -7.41
N LEU A 33 2.27 -6.87 -7.65
CA LEU A 33 2.04 -6.28 -8.96
C LEU A 33 3.21 -5.40 -9.41
N ALA A 34 3.72 -4.55 -8.50
CA ALA A 34 4.88 -3.71 -8.77
C ALA A 34 6.12 -4.56 -9.09
N ALA A 35 6.35 -5.66 -8.37
CA ALA A 35 7.45 -6.58 -8.63
C ALA A 35 7.37 -7.20 -10.03
N LYS A 36 6.16 -7.61 -10.46
CA LYS A 36 5.92 -8.08 -11.83
C LYS A 36 6.17 -6.98 -12.88
N ALA A 37 5.78 -5.74 -12.57
CA ALA A 37 6.01 -4.61 -13.49
C ALA A 37 7.51 -4.31 -13.65
N VAL A 38 8.31 -4.44 -12.58
CA VAL A 38 9.77 -4.25 -12.61
C VAL A 38 10.47 -5.20 -13.59
N GLU A 39 9.92 -6.39 -13.85
CA GLU A 39 10.49 -7.36 -14.79
C GLU A 39 10.53 -6.83 -16.23
N THR A 40 9.62 -5.94 -16.60
CA THR A 40 9.51 -5.38 -17.96
C THR A 40 9.72 -3.86 -18.01
N ALA A 41 9.71 -3.18 -16.86
CA ALA A 41 10.02 -1.77 -16.76
C ALA A 41 11.49 -1.46 -17.07
N THR A 42 11.75 -0.25 -17.54
CA THR A 42 13.11 0.23 -17.84
C THR A 42 13.25 1.70 -17.44
N GLY A 43 14.50 2.15 -17.28
CA GLY A 43 14.82 3.54 -16.94
C GLY A 43 14.18 3.99 -15.63
N GLU A 44 13.74 5.26 -15.61
CA GLU A 44 13.22 5.91 -14.41
C GLU A 44 12.01 5.19 -13.79
N LEU A 45 11.16 4.57 -14.60
CA LEU A 45 10.00 3.81 -14.11
C LEU A 45 10.44 2.59 -13.30
N LYS A 46 11.50 1.89 -13.74
CA LYS A 46 12.02 0.73 -13.02
C LYS A 46 12.58 1.16 -11.66
N ASP A 47 13.39 2.23 -11.65
CA ASP A 47 13.97 2.78 -10.43
C ASP A 47 12.90 3.26 -9.45
N ALA A 48 11.84 3.92 -9.95
CA ALA A 48 10.73 4.38 -9.14
C ALA A 48 9.93 3.22 -8.53
N LEU A 49 9.68 2.15 -9.29
CA LEU A 49 9.00 0.95 -8.80
C LEU A 49 9.83 0.21 -7.75
N GLU A 50 11.13 0.01 -7.99
CA GLU A 50 12.04 -0.64 -7.02
C GLU A 50 12.11 0.15 -5.71
N GLN A 51 12.27 1.48 -5.79
CA GLN A 51 12.24 2.34 -4.61
C GLN A 51 10.88 2.33 -3.90
N TRP A 52 9.77 2.27 -4.65
CA TRP A 52 8.44 2.19 -4.05
C TRP A 52 8.26 0.87 -3.29
N ILE A 53 8.72 -0.26 -3.85
CA ILE A 53 8.68 -1.59 -3.22
C ILE A 53 9.50 -1.62 -1.94
N GLU A 54 10.75 -1.13 -1.96
CA GLU A 54 11.66 -1.12 -0.82
C GLU A 54 11.02 -0.43 0.40
N PHE A 55 10.35 0.70 0.16
CA PHE A 55 9.73 1.53 1.19
C PHE A 55 8.21 1.39 1.26
N ALA A 56 7.66 0.28 0.76
CA ALA A 56 6.22 0.05 0.68
C ALA A 56 5.52 -0.04 2.04
N ASN A 57 6.24 -0.15 3.16
CA ASN A 57 5.66 -0.10 4.51
C ASN A 57 6.03 1.17 5.30
N LEU A 58 6.77 2.10 4.69
CA LEU A 58 7.16 3.34 5.32
C LEU A 58 6.18 4.47 4.93
N GLY A 59 5.40 4.97 5.90
CA GLY A 59 4.49 6.09 5.64
C GLY A 59 5.21 7.38 5.29
N ALA A 60 6.39 7.63 5.88
CA ALA A 60 7.21 8.79 5.58
C ALA A 60 7.59 8.81 4.08
N ALA A 61 7.41 9.97 3.45
CA ALA A 61 7.71 10.20 2.03
C ALA A 61 6.96 9.29 1.02
N THR A 62 5.96 8.50 1.45
CA THR A 62 5.23 7.59 0.54
C THR A 62 4.56 8.31 -0.62
N ARG A 63 4.10 9.55 -0.39
CA ARG A 63 3.45 10.39 -1.41
C ARG A 63 4.45 10.86 -2.47
N GLN A 64 5.62 11.31 -2.03
CA GLN A 64 6.70 11.75 -2.94
C GLN A 64 7.19 10.59 -3.81
N ARG A 65 7.31 9.38 -3.23
CA ARG A 65 7.64 8.17 -4.01
C ARG A 65 6.57 7.84 -5.05
N SER A 66 5.29 7.98 -4.70
CA SER A 66 4.19 7.72 -5.66
C SER A 66 4.08 8.76 -6.76
N GLU A 67 4.58 9.98 -6.58
CA GLU A 67 4.59 11.02 -7.64
C GLU A 67 5.59 10.70 -8.76
N ARG A 68 6.48 9.72 -8.55
CA ARG A 68 7.45 9.23 -9.54
C ARG A 68 6.95 8.02 -10.34
N LEU A 69 5.76 7.49 -10.03
CA LEU A 69 5.12 6.35 -10.70
C LEU A 69 4.02 6.85 -11.65
#